data_AF-A0A1F9BDT0-F1
#
_entry.id   AF-A0A1F9BDT0-F1
#
_cell.length_a   1.000
_cell.length_b   1.000
_cell.length_c   1.000
_cell.angle_alpha   90.00
_cell.angle_beta   90.00
_cell.angle_gamma   90.00
#
_symmetry.space_group_name_H-M   'P 1'
#
loop_
_entity.id
_entity.type
_entity.pdbx_description
1 polymer ?
#
loop_
_entity_poly.entity_id
_entity_poly.type
_entity_poly.pdbx_seq_one_letter_code
_entity_poly.pdbx_strand_id
1 'polypeptide(L)'
;MRQPKRSVAFRKEEAQVWEVLNPSGSIEIKTATPAPRLTTLEGKAVLLRWNFKHNGNHYLDRIAELLGEKVPSAKMIKIYEIDRSTINQSGSTEDSARLARVVADFKPDLVISAHGD
;
A
#
# COMPACT_ATOMS: atom_id res chain seq x y z
N MET A 1 -31.90 37.55 -66.64
CA MET A 1 -31.91 36.70 -65.42
C MET A 1 -30.74 37.11 -64.53
N ARG A 2 -31.01 37.58 -63.30
CA ARG A 2 -29.99 38.06 -62.35
C ARG A 2 -29.91 37.05 -61.21
N GLN A 3 -28.80 36.33 -61.06
CA GLN A 3 -28.61 35.39 -59.96
C GLN A 3 -28.42 36.16 -58.63
N PRO A 4 -29.04 35.73 -57.51
CA PRO A 4 -28.83 36.39 -56.24
C PRO A 4 -27.46 35.99 -55.67
N LYS A 5 -26.66 36.99 -55.27
CA LYS A 5 -25.40 36.79 -54.55
C LYS A 5 -25.71 36.15 -53.19
N ARG A 6 -25.21 34.95 -52.92
CA ARG A 6 -25.27 34.34 -51.59
C ARG A 6 -24.39 35.17 -50.64
N SER A 7 -24.99 35.74 -49.60
CA SER A 7 -24.26 36.31 -48.47
C SER A 7 -23.76 35.16 -47.58
N VAL A 8 -22.45 35.08 -47.37
CA VAL A 8 -21.86 34.19 -46.39
C VAL A 8 -21.72 34.99 -45.09
N ALA A 9 -22.43 34.59 -44.05
CA ALA A 9 -22.28 35.16 -42.72
C ALA A 9 -21.12 34.46 -42.01
N PHE A 10 -20.05 35.20 -41.69
CA PHE A 10 -19.01 34.73 -40.78
C PHE A 10 -19.45 35.01 -39.34
N ARG A 11 -19.60 33.94 -38.55
CA ARG A 11 -19.79 34.06 -37.09
C ARG A 11 -18.43 34.37 -36.47
N LYS A 12 -18.34 35.47 -35.73
CA LYS A 12 -17.16 35.84 -34.94
C LYS A 12 -17.11 34.92 -33.71
N GLU A 13 -16.08 34.10 -33.55
CA GLU A 13 -15.86 33.35 -32.31
C GLU A 13 -15.55 34.35 -31.19
N GLU A 14 -16.34 34.28 -30.12
CA GLU A 14 -16.08 35.07 -28.91
C GLU A 14 -14.91 34.46 -28.14
N ALA A 15 -14.03 35.31 -27.61
CA ALA A 15 -12.84 34.88 -26.90
C ALA A 15 -13.23 34.07 -25.66
N GLN A 16 -12.82 32.80 -25.63
CA GLN A 16 -13.10 31.92 -24.51
C GLN A 16 -12.28 32.34 -23.29
N VAL A 17 -12.96 32.70 -22.20
CA VAL A 17 -12.34 33.06 -20.94
C VAL A 17 -12.16 31.79 -20.12
N TRP A 18 -10.90 31.45 -19.82
CA TRP A 18 -10.54 30.32 -18.99
C TRP A 18 -10.25 30.80 -17.56
N GLU A 19 -10.91 30.20 -16.58
CA GLU A 19 -10.60 30.40 -15.17
C GLU A 19 -9.54 29.37 -14.75
N VAL A 20 -8.38 29.86 -14.29
CA VAL A 20 -7.35 29.01 -13.71
C VAL A 20 -7.72 28.75 -12.26
N LEU A 21 -8.27 27.56 -12.00
CA LEU A 21 -8.47 27.09 -10.64
C LEU A 21 -7.12 26.63 -10.07
N ASN A 22 -6.75 27.15 -8.91
CA ASN A 22 -5.64 26.63 -8.10
C ASN A 22 -6.22 25.86 -6.91
N PRO A 23 -6.68 24.61 -7.09
CA PRO A 23 -7.13 23.79 -5.99
C PRO A 23 -5.94 23.50 -5.07
N SER A 24 -5.92 24.14 -3.89
CA SER A 24 -5.02 23.73 -2.83
C SER A 24 -5.46 22.36 -2.33
N GLY A 25 -4.68 21.32 -2.63
CA GLY A 25 -4.87 19.98 -2.10
C GLY A 25 -4.55 19.92 -0.61
N SER A 26 -5.37 20.54 0.23
CA SER A 26 -5.28 20.40 1.68
C SER A 26 -5.69 18.99 2.07
N ILE A 27 -4.70 18.10 2.22
CA ILE A 27 -4.90 16.75 2.74
C ILE A 27 -4.76 16.78 4.26
N GLU A 28 -5.74 16.23 4.97
CA GLU A 28 -5.61 15.98 6.40
C GLU A 28 -4.64 14.82 6.62
N ILE A 29 -3.43 15.14 7.06
CA ILE A 29 -2.43 14.12 7.43
C ILE A 29 -2.72 13.68 8.87
N LYS A 30 -3.36 12.54 9.02
CA LYS A 30 -3.50 11.89 10.33
C LYS A 30 -2.15 11.31 10.75
N THR A 31 -1.49 11.95 11.71
CA THR A 31 -0.26 11.43 12.32
C THR A 31 -0.58 10.33 13.34
N ALA A 32 0.12 9.21 13.22
CA ALA A 32 0.06 8.11 14.18
C ALA A 32 1.30 8.11 15.08
N THR A 33 1.13 7.75 16.34
CA THR A 33 2.27 7.55 17.25
C THR A 33 3.07 6.33 16.80
N PRO A 34 4.39 6.44 16.58
CA PRO A 34 5.22 5.30 16.21
C PRO A 34 5.20 4.19 17.26
N ALA A 35 5.31 2.93 16.82
CA ALA A 35 5.47 1.80 17.73
C ALA A 35 6.76 1.94 18.55
N PRO A 36 6.76 1.53 19.84
CA PRO A 36 7.95 1.56 20.67
C PRO A 36 9.04 0.65 20.10
N ARG A 37 10.30 1.08 20.22
CA ARG A 37 11.44 0.30 19.74
C ARG A 37 11.64 -0.95 20.62
N LEU A 38 11.69 -2.11 19.99
CA LEU A 38 12.06 -3.36 20.66
C LEU A 38 13.56 -3.38 20.96
N THR A 39 13.93 -3.81 22.17
CA THR A 39 15.32 -4.03 22.58
C THR A 39 15.75 -5.49 22.43
N THR A 40 14.79 -6.41 22.38
CA THR A 40 15.00 -7.86 22.28
C THR A 40 13.87 -8.51 21.47
N LEU A 41 14.14 -9.69 20.90
CA LEU A 41 13.18 -10.58 20.26
C LEU A 41 12.81 -11.79 21.14
N GLU A 42 13.39 -11.96 22.33
CA GLU A 42 13.10 -13.11 23.19
C GLU A 42 11.62 -13.15 23.63
N GLY A 43 10.96 -14.28 23.39
CA GLY A 43 9.54 -14.47 23.71
C GLY A 43 8.56 -13.67 22.85
N LYS A 44 9.07 -12.93 21.84
CA LYS A 44 8.27 -12.04 20.98
C LYS A 44 7.66 -12.78 19.80
N ALA A 45 6.49 -12.34 19.37
CA ALA A 45 5.85 -12.82 18.14
C ALA A 45 6.33 -11.98 16.94
N VAL A 46 7.08 -12.60 16.03
CA VAL A 46 7.52 -11.98 14.78
C VAL A 46 6.73 -12.57 13.64
N LEU A 47 5.96 -11.71 12.97
CA LEU A 47 5.10 -12.10 11.86
C LEU A 47 5.79 -11.78 10.53
N LEU A 48 5.85 -12.78 9.66
CA LEU A 48 6.46 -12.72 8.34
C LEU A 48 5.36 -12.61 7.29
N ARG A 49 5.36 -11.50 6.53
CA ARG A 49 4.32 -11.19 5.55
C ARG A 49 4.90 -11.18 4.13
N TRP A 50 4.43 -12.11 3.31
CA TRP A 50 4.73 -12.09 1.89
C TRP A 50 3.77 -11.15 1.15
N ASN A 51 4.30 -10.27 0.32
CA ASN A 51 3.57 -9.25 -0.45
C ASN A 51 3.50 -9.60 -1.95
N PHE A 52 3.46 -10.89 -2.30
CA PHE A 52 3.38 -11.42 -3.67
C PHE A 52 4.59 -11.12 -4.56
N LYS A 53 5.62 -10.44 -4.06
CA LYS A 53 6.88 -10.22 -4.78
C LYS A 53 7.56 -11.56 -5.07
N HIS A 54 8.20 -11.69 -6.23
CA HIS A 54 8.82 -12.94 -6.67
C HIS A 54 9.79 -13.49 -5.62
N ASN A 55 9.67 -14.77 -5.28
CA ASN A 55 10.45 -15.48 -4.26
C ASN A 55 10.49 -14.82 -2.87
N GLY A 56 9.56 -13.91 -2.56
CA GLY A 56 9.49 -13.28 -1.25
C GLY A 56 9.25 -14.28 -0.12
N ASN A 57 8.51 -15.35 -0.38
CA ASN A 57 8.34 -16.47 0.55
C ASN A 57 9.68 -17.16 0.88
N HIS A 58 10.52 -17.48 -0.11
CA HIS A 58 11.81 -18.13 0.13
C HIS A 58 12.77 -17.27 0.95
N TYR A 59 12.78 -15.96 0.69
CA TYR A 59 13.53 -15.01 1.51
C TYR A 59 13.03 -15.02 2.96
N LEU A 60 11.71 -14.91 3.16
CA LEU A 60 11.11 -14.92 4.50
C LEU A 60 11.31 -16.25 5.22
N ASP A 61 11.25 -17.37 4.51
CA ASP A 61 11.53 -18.69 5.07
C ASP A 61 12.95 -18.76 5.63
N ARG A 62 13.94 -18.25 4.87
CA ARG A 62 15.33 -18.22 5.34
C ARG A 62 15.52 -17.30 6.54
N ILE A 63 14.82 -16.18 6.59
CA ILE A 63 14.82 -15.29 7.76
C ILE A 63 14.22 -15.99 8.98
N ALA A 64 13.11 -16.73 8.80
CA ALA A 64 12.47 -17.48 9.87
C ALA A 64 13.42 -18.52 10.47
N GLU A 65 14.12 -19.28 9.63
CA GLU A 65 15.12 -20.27 10.05
C GLU A 65 16.25 -19.62 10.86
N LEU A 66 16.89 -18.58 10.30
CA LEU A 66 18.01 -17.91 10.94
C LEU A 66 17.63 -17.24 12.26
N LEU A 67 16.44 -16.66 12.34
CA LEU A 67 15.93 -16.07 13.59
C LEU A 67 15.57 -17.15 14.60
N GLY A 68 15.01 -18.28 14.18
CA GLY A 68 14.73 -19.42 15.05
C GLY A 68 16.01 -20.04 15.63
N GLU A 69 17.09 -20.08 14.85
CA GLU A 69 18.41 -20.53 15.33
C GLU A 69 19.03 -19.56 16.35
N LYS A 70 18.96 -18.24 16.08
CA LYS A 70 19.59 -17.22 16.93
C LYS A 70 18.79 -16.87 18.18
N VAL A 71 17.47 -16.87 18.08
CA VAL A 71 16.55 -16.51 19.16
C VAL A 71 15.42 -17.56 19.23
N PRO A 72 15.68 -18.76 19.78
CA PRO A 72 14.72 -19.87 19.78
C PRO A 72 13.41 -19.58 20.54
N SER A 73 13.43 -18.60 21.45
CA SER A 73 12.25 -18.18 22.21
C SER A 73 11.32 -17.25 21.40
N ALA A 74 11.79 -16.69 20.27
CA ALA A 74 10.97 -15.88 19.40
C ALA A 74 10.02 -16.77 18.58
N LYS A 75 8.75 -16.36 18.49
CA LYS A 75 7.70 -17.09 17.77
C LYS A 75 7.61 -16.55 16.34
N MET A 76 8.07 -17.34 15.36
CA MET A 76 7.95 -16.99 13.95
C MET A 76 6.57 -17.38 13.42
N ILE A 77 5.81 -16.41 12.89
CA ILE A 77 4.48 -16.61 12.32
C ILE A 77 4.56 -16.32 10.81
N LYS A 78 4.51 -17.35 9.98
CA LYS A 78 4.46 -17.22 8.52
C LYS A 78 3.01 -17.07 8.06
N ILE A 79 2.51 -15.84 8.04
CA ILE A 79 1.07 -15.59 7.77
C ILE A 79 0.64 -16.09 6.38
N TYR A 80 1.55 -16.11 5.41
CA TYR A 80 1.29 -16.58 4.05
C TYR A 80 1.10 -18.10 3.94
N GLU A 81 1.49 -18.88 4.95
CA GLU A 81 1.20 -20.31 5.05
C GLU A 81 -0.17 -20.56 5.71
N ILE A 82 -0.60 -19.66 6.59
CA ILE A 82 -1.83 -19.78 7.39
C ILE A 82 -3.03 -19.17 6.64
N ASP A 83 -2.88 -17.95 6.14
CA ASP A 83 -3.89 -17.21 5.39
C ASP A 83 -3.30 -16.69 4.07
N ARG A 84 -3.55 -17.46 2.99
CA ARG A 84 -3.10 -17.10 1.64
C ARG A 84 -3.75 -15.83 1.09
N SER A 85 -4.86 -15.36 1.68
CA SER A 85 -5.51 -14.10 1.27
C SER A 85 -4.66 -12.86 1.60
N THR A 86 -3.61 -13.03 2.40
CA THR A 86 -2.69 -11.97 2.82
C THR A 86 -1.52 -11.76 1.86
N ILE A 87 -1.33 -12.67 0.91
CA ILE A 87 -0.19 -12.67 -0.02
C ILE A 87 -0.25 -11.45 -0.95
N ASN A 88 -1.44 -11.07 -1.42
CA ASN A 88 -1.58 -9.97 -2.37
C ASN A 88 -1.09 -8.62 -1.82
N GLN A 89 -0.58 -7.79 -2.72
CA GLN A 89 -0.34 -6.37 -2.43
C GLN A 89 -1.69 -5.66 -2.26
N SER A 90 -1.78 -4.73 -1.31
CA SER A 90 -2.98 -3.89 -1.20
C SER A 90 -3.03 -2.93 -2.38
N GLY A 91 -4.19 -2.88 -3.05
CA GLY A 91 -4.47 -1.93 -4.12
C GLY A 91 -5.29 -0.72 -3.66
N SER A 92 -5.82 -0.75 -2.44
CA SER A 92 -6.73 0.26 -1.88
C SER A 92 -6.48 0.51 -0.39
N THR A 93 -7.05 1.59 0.13
CA THR A 93 -7.03 1.91 1.57
C THR A 93 -7.84 0.87 2.36
N GLU A 94 -8.96 0.42 1.80
CA GLU A 94 -9.85 -0.59 2.37
C GLU A 94 -9.14 -1.94 2.48
N ASP A 95 -8.43 -2.36 1.44
CA ASP A 95 -7.61 -3.58 1.46
C ASP A 95 -6.47 -3.48 2.46
N SER A 96 -5.82 -2.32 2.54
CA SER A 96 -4.75 -2.08 3.52
C SER A 96 -5.28 -2.17 4.94
N ALA A 97 -6.45 -1.60 5.22
CA ALA A 97 -7.10 -1.69 6.53
C ALA A 97 -7.55 -3.14 6.84
N ARG A 98 -8.06 -3.87 5.85
CA ARG A 98 -8.40 -5.30 6.00
C ARG A 98 -7.17 -6.13 6.36
N LEU A 99 -6.08 -5.97 5.60
CA LEU A 99 -4.82 -6.68 5.86
C LEU A 99 -4.25 -6.32 7.23
N ALA A 100 -4.30 -5.05 7.63
CA ALA A 100 -3.84 -4.62 8.94
C ALA A 100 -4.64 -5.27 10.08
N ARG A 101 -5.97 -5.44 9.93
CA ARG A 101 -6.80 -6.15 10.91
C ARG A 101 -6.42 -7.62 11.03
N VAL A 102 -6.29 -8.30 9.88
CA VAL A 102 -5.88 -9.71 9.86
C VAL A 102 -4.52 -9.88 10.53
N VAL A 103 -3.54 -9.01 10.23
CA VAL A 103 -2.22 -9.03 10.88
C VAL A 103 -2.33 -8.76 12.38
N ALA A 104 -3.20 -7.84 12.81
CA ALA A 104 -3.40 -7.51 14.22
C ALA A 104 -4.00 -8.66 15.04
N ASP A 105 -4.83 -9.52 14.43
CA ASP A 105 -5.44 -10.67 15.10
C ASP A 105 -4.40 -11.69 15.61
N PHE A 106 -3.24 -11.77 14.93
CA PHE A 106 -2.09 -12.59 15.36
C PHE A 106 -1.29 -11.95 16.50
N LYS A 107 -1.62 -10.73 16.92
CA LYS A 107 -0.95 -9.95 17.98
C LYS A 107 0.59 -9.95 17.85
N PRO A 108 1.14 -9.60 16.68
CA PRO A 108 2.59 -9.56 16.51
C PRO A 108 3.22 -8.42 17.30
N ASP A 109 4.41 -8.66 17.85
CA ASP A 109 5.27 -7.60 18.38
C ASP A 109 6.09 -6.92 17.27
N LEU A 110 6.38 -7.66 16.19
CA LEU A 110 7.13 -7.19 15.02
C LEU A 110 6.55 -7.80 13.75
N VAL A 111 6.47 -7.00 12.67
CA VAL A 111 6.11 -7.47 11.33
C VAL A 111 7.30 -7.25 10.40
N ILE A 112 7.72 -8.30 9.71
CA ILE A 112 8.74 -8.26 8.67
C ILE A 112 8.07 -8.63 7.35
N SER A 113 8.11 -7.72 6.38
CA SER A 113 7.64 -7.98 5.03
C SER A 113 8.79 -8.28 4.09
N ALA A 114 8.53 -9.08 3.04
CA ALA A 114 9.49 -9.22 1.95
C ALA A 114 9.72 -7.87 1.26
N HIS A 115 10.98 -7.50 1.06
CA HIS A 115 11.36 -6.34 0.26
C HIS A 115 11.03 -6.61 -1.22
N GLY A 116 10.57 -5.59 -1.92
CA GLY A 116 10.57 -5.57 -3.38
C GLY A 116 10.93 -4.16 -3.82
N ASP A 117 11.71 -4.07 -4.89
CA ASP A 117 11.96 -2.82 -5.63
C ASP A 117 10.67 -2.00 -5.80
#